data_AF-A0A2D4PHN1-F1
#
_entry.id   AF-A0A2D4PHN1-F1
#
_cell.length_a   1.000
_cell.length_b   1.000
_cell.length_c   1.000
_cell.angle_alpha   90.00
_cell.angle_beta   90.00
_cell.angle_gamma   90.00
#
_symmetry.space_group_name_H-M   'P 1'
#
loop_
_entity.id
_entity.type
_entity.pdbx_description
1 polymer ?
#
loop_
_entity_poly.entity_id
_entity_poly.type
_entity_poly.pdbx_seq_one_letter_code
_entity_poly.pdbx_strand_id
1 'polypeptide(L)'
;VAFADCADNIKSLHDLKSKNMQLLWKDTSLNNTTILFARAGRTQEAWNMLQLFKKYSQVPSDLTVKEMFGCIKQSNQAEKALELVKLTAEYGIQSASVLAKTTLEEFELSEEQRRTLVDIIEGSCGYK
;
A
#
# COMPACT_ATOMS: atom_id res chain seq x y z
N VAL A 1 6.13 -1.90 19.15
CA VAL A 1 5.61 -0.56 19.51
C VAL A 1 6.68 0.52 19.32
N ALA A 2 7.84 0.46 20.01
CA ALA A 2 8.88 1.51 19.93
C ALA A 2 9.29 2.01 18.50
N PHE A 3 9.45 1.11 17.52
CA PHE A 3 9.78 1.53 16.14
C PHE A 3 8.61 2.21 15.40
N ALA A 4 7.37 1.84 15.70
CA ALA A 4 6.20 2.48 15.12
C ALA A 4 5.99 3.89 15.72
N ASP A 5 6.32 4.08 16.99
CA ASP A 5 6.28 5.39 17.63
C ASP A 5 7.37 6.31 17.06
N CYS A 6 8.56 5.76 16.80
CA CYS A 6 9.62 6.47 16.08
C CYS A 6 9.17 6.89 14.67
N ALA A 7 8.50 5.99 13.92
CA ALA A 7 7.92 6.28 12.62
C ALA A 7 6.90 7.43 12.69
N ASP A 8 6.05 7.46 13.71
CA ASP A 8 5.06 8.51 13.93
C ASP A 8 5.70 9.87 14.26
N ASN A 9 6.78 9.87 15.04
CA ASN A 9 7.57 11.08 15.31
C ASN A 9 8.21 11.63 14.04
N ILE A 10 8.80 10.77 13.20
CA ILE A 10 9.38 11.18 11.90
C ILE A 10 8.31 11.79 10.99
N LYS A 11 7.14 11.15 10.90
CA LYS A 11 5.99 11.66 10.14
C LYS A 11 5.56 13.03 10.63
N SER A 12 5.37 13.18 11.94
CA SER A 12 4.95 14.44 12.57
C SER A 12 5.93 15.60 12.30
N LEU A 13 7.24 15.32 12.29
CA LEU A 13 8.26 16.32 11.94
C LEU A 13 8.15 16.80 10.50
N HIS A 14 7.80 15.90 9.58
CA HIS A 14 7.61 16.20 8.17
C HIS A 14 6.36 17.05 7.94
N ASP A 15 5.28 16.72 8.64
CA ASP A 15 4.00 17.45 8.61
C ASP A 15 4.14 18.87 9.21
N LEU A 16 4.91 19.04 10.30
CA LEU A 16 5.11 20.32 10.98
C LEU A 16 5.91 21.33 10.13
N LYS A 17 6.96 20.87 9.43
CA LYS A 17 7.84 21.75 8.63
C LYS A 17 7.29 22.10 7.25
N SER A 18 6.26 21.40 6.78
CA SER A 18 5.55 21.68 5.52
C SER A 18 5.03 23.13 5.39
N LYS A 19 5.02 23.93 6.47
CA LYS A 19 4.63 25.34 6.42
C LYS A 19 5.77 26.34 6.13
N ASN A 20 7.05 26.00 6.34
CA ASN A 20 8.17 26.95 6.15
C ASN A 20 9.43 26.38 5.42
N MET A 21 9.58 25.06 5.28
CA MET A 21 10.58 24.41 4.40
C MET A 21 10.06 23.01 4.07
N GLN A 22 9.70 22.75 2.81
CA GLN A 22 9.26 21.43 2.38
C GLN A 22 10.42 20.44 2.44
N LEU A 23 10.54 19.71 3.55
CA LEU A 23 11.22 18.43 3.50
C LEU A 23 10.37 17.56 2.56
N LEU A 24 10.98 16.99 1.54
CA LEU A 24 10.33 16.01 0.68
C LEU A 24 10.54 14.63 1.31
N TRP A 25 9.54 13.77 1.22
CA TRP A 25 9.76 12.37 1.57
C TRP A 25 10.70 11.80 0.52
N LYS A 26 11.85 11.26 0.95
CA LYS A 26 12.64 10.42 0.06
C LYS A 26 11.97 9.06 -0.05
N ASP A 27 12.06 8.43 -1.23
CA ASP A 27 11.45 7.14 -1.53
C ASP A 27 11.75 6.09 -0.46
N THR A 28 13.01 5.95 -0.05
CA THR A 28 13.43 5.00 1.00
C THR A 28 12.74 5.27 2.34
N SER A 29 12.66 6.54 2.75
CA SER A 29 12.03 6.93 4.00
C SER A 29 10.53 6.65 3.97
N LEU A 30 9.87 6.93 2.84
CA LEU A 30 8.44 6.72 2.68
C LEU A 30 8.09 5.23 2.72
N ASN A 31 8.85 4.40 1.99
CA ASN A 31 8.72 2.95 2.00
C ASN A 31 8.93 2.37 3.41
N ASN A 32 10.05 2.69 4.06
CA ASN A 32 10.37 2.15 5.39
C ASN A 32 9.33 2.53 6.45
N THR A 33 8.86 3.79 6.43
CA THR A 33 7.85 4.27 7.38
C THR A 33 6.52 3.55 7.17
N THR A 34 6.11 3.35 5.92
CA THR A 34 4.89 2.60 5.57
C THR A 34 4.97 1.14 6.06
N ILE A 35 6.10 0.47 5.81
CA ILE A 35 6.34 -0.92 6.26
C ILE A 35 6.28 -1.02 7.78
N LEU A 36 6.88 -0.07 8.51
CA LEU A 36 6.86 -0.09 9.98
C LEU A 36 5.44 0.04 10.54
N PHE A 37 4.61 0.91 9.97
CA PHE A 37 3.20 1.00 10.37
C PHE A 37 2.43 -0.28 10.04
N ALA A 38 2.62 -0.84 8.84
CA ALA A 38 1.94 -2.06 8.41
C ALA A 38 2.25 -3.25 9.34
N ARG A 39 3.53 -3.47 9.64
CA ARG A 39 3.99 -4.53 10.57
C ARG A 39 3.53 -4.32 12.00
N ALA A 40 3.26 -3.09 12.40
CA ALA A 40 2.70 -2.76 13.71
C ALA A 40 1.17 -2.94 13.78
N GLY A 41 0.50 -3.34 12.68
CA GLY A 41 -0.96 -3.42 12.61
C GLY A 41 -1.65 -2.05 12.56
N ARG A 42 -0.89 -0.95 12.40
CA ARG A 42 -1.42 0.41 12.27
C ARG A 42 -1.90 0.64 10.84
N THR A 43 -2.95 -0.08 10.45
CA THR A 43 -3.44 -0.15 9.06
C THR A 43 -3.80 1.24 8.51
N GLN A 44 -4.43 2.10 9.32
CA GLN A 44 -4.85 3.41 8.85
C GLN A 44 -3.66 4.34 8.60
N GLU A 45 -2.65 4.31 9.47
CA GLU A 45 -1.42 5.09 9.31
C GLU A 45 -0.60 4.60 8.14
N ALA A 46 -0.47 3.28 7.97
CA ALA A 46 0.18 2.68 6.80
C ALA A 46 -0.54 3.09 5.50
N TRP A 47 -1.88 3.07 5.49
CA TRP A 47 -2.68 3.52 4.35
C TRP A 47 -2.45 4.99 4.03
N ASN A 48 -2.45 5.85 5.06
CA ASN A 48 -2.20 7.28 4.88
C ASN A 48 -0.80 7.55 4.29
N MET A 49 0.21 6.78 4.70
CA MET A 49 1.54 6.87 4.09
C MET A 49 1.54 6.38 2.64
N LEU A 50 0.78 5.33 2.32
CA LEU A 50 0.65 4.84 0.94
C LEU A 50 0.08 5.91 -0.01
N GLN A 51 -0.86 6.72 0.45
CA GLN A 51 -1.43 7.82 -0.36
C GLN A 51 -0.42 8.93 -0.69
N LEU A 52 0.67 9.06 0.10
CA LEU A 52 1.71 10.04 -0.18
C LEU A 52 2.56 9.69 -1.41
N PHE A 53 2.63 8.42 -1.81
CA PHE A 53 3.34 8.02 -3.03
C PHE A 53 2.75 8.73 -4.25
N LYS A 54 1.41 8.79 -4.35
CA LYS A 54 0.72 9.56 -5.39
C LYS A 54 1.01 11.06 -5.31
N LYS A 55 0.99 11.63 -4.11
CA LYS A 55 1.25 13.06 -3.87
C LYS A 55 2.65 13.49 -4.30
N TYR A 56 3.65 12.65 -4.08
CA TYR A 56 5.05 12.94 -4.40
C TYR A 56 5.53 12.30 -5.71
N SER A 57 4.61 11.76 -6.52
CA SER A 57 4.92 11.06 -7.78
C SER A 57 5.96 9.95 -7.62
N GLN A 58 5.91 9.24 -6.50
CA GLN A 58 6.77 8.10 -6.18
C GLN A 58 6.00 6.79 -6.35
N VAL A 59 6.73 5.70 -6.58
CA VAL A 59 6.16 4.36 -6.69
C VAL A 59 6.51 3.55 -5.43
N PRO A 60 5.54 2.91 -4.75
CA PRO A 60 5.85 2.06 -3.62
C PRO A 60 6.62 0.82 -4.07
N SER A 61 7.54 0.35 -3.23
CA SER A 61 8.25 -0.89 -3.49
C SER A 61 7.31 -2.10 -3.38
N ASP A 62 7.68 -3.19 -4.06
CA ASP A 62 6.95 -4.47 -4.01
C ASP A 62 6.81 -5.00 -2.57
N LEU A 63 7.82 -4.80 -1.72
CA LEU A 63 7.74 -5.14 -0.30
C LEU A 63 6.70 -4.28 0.43
N THR A 64 6.66 -2.98 0.17
CA THR A 64 5.73 -2.04 0.82
C THR A 64 4.28 -2.44 0.57
N VAL A 65 3.92 -2.75 -0.67
CA VAL A 65 2.56 -3.19 -1.01
C VAL A 65 2.22 -4.56 -0.42
N LYS A 66 3.17 -5.49 -0.35
CA LYS A 66 2.98 -6.80 0.30
C LYS A 66 2.75 -6.68 1.80
N GLU A 67 3.51 -5.85 2.50
CA GLU A 67 3.37 -5.60 3.94
C GLU A 67 2.02 -4.91 4.24
N MET A 68 1.65 -3.92 3.42
CA MET A 68 0.33 -3.29 3.51
C MET A 68 -0.80 -4.31 3.31
N PHE A 69 -0.66 -5.20 2.31
CA PHE A 69 -1.64 -6.25 2.05
C PHE A 69 -1.78 -7.22 3.22
N GLY A 70 -0.65 -7.64 3.82
CA GLY A 70 -0.65 -8.47 5.03
C GLY A 70 -1.40 -7.81 6.19
N CYS A 71 -1.23 -6.50 6.37
CA CYS A 71 -1.96 -5.73 7.37
C CYS A 71 -3.48 -5.66 7.09
N ILE A 72 -3.87 -5.44 5.84
CA ILE A 72 -5.29 -5.43 5.40
C ILE A 72 -5.95 -6.80 5.60
N LYS A 73 -5.21 -7.88 5.31
CA LYS A 73 -5.68 -9.25 5.54
C LYS A 73 -5.99 -9.49 7.01
N GLN A 74 -5.13 -9.02 7.92
CA GLN A 74 -5.36 -9.16 9.37
C GLN A 74 -6.60 -8.38 9.85
N SER A 75 -6.91 -7.23 9.23
CA SER A 75 -8.09 -6.42 9.56
C SER A 75 -9.35 -6.81 8.78
N ASN A 76 -9.28 -7.81 7.89
CA ASN A 76 -10.36 -8.30 7.03
C ASN A 76 -11.08 -7.20 6.23
N GLN A 77 -10.32 -6.26 5.64
CA GLN A 77 -10.89 -5.13 4.89
C GLN A 77 -10.87 -5.39 3.37
N ALA A 78 -11.87 -6.10 2.85
CA ALA A 78 -11.97 -6.51 1.44
C ALA A 78 -11.90 -5.34 0.45
N GLU A 79 -12.58 -4.22 0.74
CA GLU A 79 -12.56 -3.02 -0.11
C GLU A 79 -11.15 -2.44 -0.23
N LYS A 80 -10.41 -2.38 0.88
CA LYS A 80 -9.02 -1.88 0.88
C LYS A 80 -8.08 -2.85 0.16
N ALA A 81 -8.33 -4.16 0.25
CA ALA A 81 -7.55 -5.15 -0.49
C ALA A 81 -7.71 -4.94 -1.99
N LEU A 82 -8.94 -4.75 -2.47
CA LEU A 82 -9.22 -4.46 -3.87
C LEU A 82 -8.58 -3.13 -4.32
N GLU A 83 -8.70 -2.07 -3.52
CA GLU A 83 -8.10 -0.76 -3.82
C GLU A 83 -6.56 -0.87 -3.91
N LEU A 84 -5.93 -1.60 -2.98
CA LEU A 84 -4.50 -1.84 -3.00
C LEU A 84 -4.06 -2.61 -4.25
N VAL A 85 -4.79 -3.65 -4.65
CA VAL A 85 -4.48 -4.42 -5.86
C VAL A 85 -4.58 -3.54 -7.11
N LYS A 86 -5.65 -2.74 -7.23
CA LYS A 86 -5.82 -1.79 -8.34
C LYS A 86 -4.66 -0.79 -8.41
N LEU A 87 -4.31 -0.20 -7.27
CA LEU A 87 -3.19 0.75 -7.17
C LEU A 87 -1.86 0.08 -7.57
N THR A 88 -1.64 -1.16 -7.11
CA THR A 88 -0.43 -1.93 -7.42
C THR A 88 -0.33 -2.22 -8.93
N ALA A 89 -1.46 -2.54 -9.58
CA ALA A 89 -1.54 -2.73 -11.02
C ALA A 89 -1.33 -1.43 -11.80
N GLU A 90 -1.92 -0.31 -11.37
CA GLU A 90 -1.74 1.02 -11.97
C GLU A 90 -0.26 1.45 -11.97
N TYR A 91 0.46 1.16 -10.89
CA TYR A 91 1.90 1.40 -10.80
C TYR A 91 2.77 0.38 -11.55
N GLY A 92 2.19 -0.67 -12.14
CA GLY A 92 2.94 -1.72 -12.85
C GLY A 92 3.82 -2.57 -11.93
N ILE A 93 3.48 -2.68 -10.64
CA ILE A 93 4.26 -3.43 -9.66
C ILE A 93 4.03 -4.94 -9.86
N GLN A 94 5.11 -5.71 -9.91
CA GLN A 94 5.10 -7.13 -10.25
C GLN A 94 4.16 -7.98 -9.36
N SER A 95 4.00 -7.63 -8.08
CA SER A 95 3.11 -8.36 -7.18
C SER A 95 1.61 -8.22 -7.49
N ALA A 96 1.18 -7.32 -8.38
CA ALA A 96 -0.24 -7.06 -8.63
C ALA A 96 -1.07 -8.33 -8.90
N SER A 97 -0.60 -9.21 -9.80
CA SER A 97 -1.29 -10.46 -10.14
C SER A 97 -1.35 -11.44 -8.95
N VAL A 98 -0.28 -11.51 -8.16
CA VAL A 98 -0.23 -12.38 -6.97
C VAL A 98 -1.20 -11.87 -5.91
N LEU A 99 -1.18 -10.56 -5.61
CA LEU A 99 -2.10 -9.96 -4.66
C LEU A 99 -3.56 -10.11 -5.11
N ALA A 100 -3.84 -9.97 -6.41
CA ALA A 100 -5.18 -10.18 -6.96
C ALA A 100 -5.70 -11.60 -6.72
N LYS A 101 -4.87 -12.63 -6.99
CA LYS A 101 -5.20 -14.05 -6.72
C LYS A 101 -5.46 -14.29 -5.24
N THR A 102 -4.56 -13.81 -4.38
CA THR A 102 -4.73 -13.95 -2.93
C THR A 102 -6.00 -13.24 -2.45
N THR A 103 -6.36 -12.10 -3.05
CA THR A 103 -7.59 -11.38 -2.67
C THR A 103 -8.85 -12.18 -3.01
N LEU A 104 -8.86 -12.89 -4.15
CA LEU A 104 -9.97 -13.77 -4.55
C LEU A 104 -10.18 -14.97 -3.61
N GLU A 105 -9.08 -15.46 -3.02
CA GLU A 105 -9.05 -16.62 -2.14
C GLU A 105 -9.38 -16.27 -0.68
N GLU A 106 -8.93 -15.10 -0.21
CA GLU A 106 -8.91 -14.77 1.22
C GLU A 106 -10.05 -13.84 1.67
N PHE A 107 -10.78 -13.22 0.72
CA PHE A 107 -11.85 -12.28 1.04
C PHE A 107 -13.19 -12.70 0.42
N GLU A 108 -14.28 -12.38 1.13
CA GLU A 108 -15.61 -12.40 0.55
C GLU A 108 -15.78 -11.17 -0.35
N LEU A 109 -16.11 -11.41 -1.61
CA LEU A 109 -16.15 -10.38 -2.65
C LEU A 109 -17.44 -10.50 -3.46
N SER A 110 -17.95 -9.36 -3.92
CA SER A 110 -19.02 -9.34 -4.92
C SER A 110 -18.52 -9.81 -6.29
N GLU A 111 -19.45 -10.20 -7.16
CA GLU A 111 -19.13 -10.63 -8.52
C GLU A 111 -18.37 -9.56 -9.33
N GLU A 112 -18.69 -8.29 -9.13
CA GLU A 112 -18.01 -7.16 -9.80
C GLU A 112 -16.57 -6.98 -9.30
N GLN A 113 -16.36 -7.14 -7.98
CA GLN A 113 -15.02 -7.10 -7.39
C GLN A 113 -14.18 -8.27 -7.91
N ARG A 114 -14.76 -9.48 -7.96
CA ARG A 114 -14.11 -10.68 -8.52
C ARG A 114 -13.72 -10.50 -9.98
N ARG A 115 -14.63 -9.98 -10.82
CA ARG A 115 -14.37 -9.68 -12.23
C ARG A 115 -13.16 -8.76 -12.38
N THR A 116 -13.14 -7.68 -11.61
CA THR A 116 -12.04 -6.71 -11.65
C THR A 116 -10.69 -7.35 -11.34
N LEU A 117 -10.63 -8.26 -10.36
CA LEU A 117 -9.40 -8.97 -10.01
C LEU A 117 -8.96 -9.94 -11.11
N VAL A 118 -9.90 -10.63 -11.75
CA VAL A 118 -9.61 -11.50 -12.91
C VAL A 118 -9.01 -10.69 -14.06
N ASP A 119 -9.60 -9.54 -14.39
CA ASP A 119 -9.10 -8.67 -15.46
C ASP A 119 -7.65 -8.20 -15.18
N ILE A 120 -7.31 -7.90 -13.92
CA ILE A 120 -5.95 -7.54 -13.51
C ILE A 120 -4.99 -8.72 -13.69
N ILE A 121 -5.41 -9.94 -13.34
CA ILE A 121 -4.60 -11.16 -13.49
C ILE A 121 -4.31 -11.43 -14.96
N GLU A 122 -5.32 -11.35 -15.82
CA GLU A 122 -5.23 -11.61 -17.25
C GLU A 122 -4.46 -10.50 -17.99
N GLY A 123 -4.72 -9.24 -17.66
CA GLY A 123 -4.01 -8.08 -18.20
C GLY A 123 -2.52 -8.06 -17.85
N SER A 124 -2.15 -8.55 -16.66
CA SER A 124 -0.75 -8.69 -16.26
C SER A 124 0.01 -9.76 -17.06
N CYS A 125 -0.68 -10.64 -17.79
CA CYS A 125 -0.11 -11.67 -18.66
C CYS A 125 0.21 -11.14 -20.08
N GLY A 126 -0.12 -9.88 -20.37
CA GLY A 126 -0.02 -9.26 -21.70
C GLY A 126 1.35 -8.68 -22.11
N TYR A 127 2.35 -8.69 -21.22
CA TYR A 127 3.73 -8.34 -21.58
C TYR A 127 4.55 -9.61 -21.80
N LYS A 128 4.54 -10.10 -23.05
CA LYS A 128 5.54 -11.04 -23.58
C LYS A 128 6.41 -10.32 -24.60
#